data_AF-K5X3K7-F1
#
_entry.id   AF-K5X3K7-F1
#
_cell.length_a   1.000
_cell.length_b   1.000
_cell.length_c   1.000
_cell.angle_alpha   90.00
_cell.angle_beta   90.00
_cell.angle_gamma   90.00
#
_symmetry.space_group_name_H-M   'P 1'
#
loop_
_entity.id
_entity.type
_entity.pdbx_description
1 polymer ?
#
loop_
_entity_poly.entity_id
_entity_poly.type
_entity_poly.pdbx_seq_one_letter_code
_entity_poly.pdbx_strand_id
1 'polypeptide(L)'
;NASYPGGGPVEIGSGIGGLAYSWVLGRRTERELLNFRPHNVSLVGLGTNLRAVLAVWNSMPAAAFGGIIWCFLDYRVERKLSMVGFCSGTIAGLVAATPTSGYVPLWASAITGTIVGAVSNYATKLKFYLRIDDALDPGAEHAMGGIIGLLLNGLFADKNLVALDGVSAVPGGWLNHHYRQLYVQLACVCA
;
A
#
# COMPACT_ATOMS: atom_id res chain seq x y z
N ASN A 1 -10.83 -21.08 -2.30
CA ASN A 1 -10.60 -20.11 -1.22
C ASN A 1 -9.55 -19.12 -1.67
N ALA A 2 -9.97 -18.05 -2.37
CA ALA A 2 -9.08 -17.20 -3.18
C ALA A 2 -9.09 -15.73 -2.73
N SER A 3 -9.00 -15.51 -1.42
CA SER A 3 -8.87 -14.16 -0.85
C SER A 3 -7.52 -14.10 -0.16
N TYR A 4 -6.54 -13.45 -0.79
CA TYR A 4 -5.27 -13.12 -0.13
C TYR A 4 -5.60 -12.16 1.02
N PRO A 5 -5.33 -12.54 2.29
CA PRO A 5 -5.71 -11.71 3.43
C PRO A 5 -4.81 -10.47 3.46
N GLY A 6 -5.42 -9.28 3.45
CA GLY A 6 -4.74 -8.07 3.95
C GLY A 6 -5.19 -6.73 3.39
N GLY A 7 -5.24 -6.55 2.07
CA GLY A 7 -5.31 -5.18 1.49
C GLY A 7 -6.70 -4.63 1.18
N GLY A 8 -7.61 -5.46 0.67
CA GLY A 8 -8.89 -4.98 0.11
C GLY A 8 -9.79 -4.23 1.12
N PRO A 9 -10.19 -4.83 2.25
CA PRO A 9 -11.18 -4.22 3.14
C PRO A 9 -10.68 -2.97 3.87
N VAL A 10 -9.38 -2.91 4.19
CA VAL A 10 -8.82 -1.85 5.04
C VAL A 10 -8.45 -0.62 4.23
N GLU A 11 -7.94 -0.76 3.01
CA GLU A 11 -7.41 0.39 2.25
C GLU A 11 -8.34 0.88 1.15
N ILE A 12 -8.98 -0.02 0.40
CA ILE A 12 -9.99 0.38 -0.60
C ILE A 12 -11.24 0.88 0.14
N GLY A 13 -11.67 0.17 1.18
CA GLY A 13 -12.82 0.57 2.00
C GLY A 13 -12.63 1.90 2.73
N SER A 14 -11.45 2.14 3.34
CA SER A 14 -11.17 3.43 3.99
C SER A 14 -10.85 4.55 2.99
N GLY A 15 -10.23 4.24 1.84
CA GLY A 15 -9.96 5.21 0.78
C GLY A 15 -11.24 5.70 0.09
N ILE A 16 -12.08 4.78 -0.38
CA ILE A 16 -13.39 5.11 -0.99
C ILE A 16 -14.34 5.68 0.07
N GLY A 17 -14.35 5.10 1.28
CA GLY A 17 -15.13 5.60 2.40
C GLY A 17 -14.72 7.01 2.80
N GLY A 18 -13.42 7.31 2.86
CA GLY A 18 -12.87 8.64 3.13
C GLY A 18 -13.21 9.65 2.02
N LEU A 19 -13.23 9.21 0.76
CA LEU A 19 -13.59 10.04 -0.40
C LEU A 19 -15.12 10.31 -0.46
N ALA A 20 -15.94 9.34 -0.09
CA ALA A 20 -17.39 9.52 0.06
C ALA A 20 -17.74 10.37 1.29
N TYR A 21 -17.02 10.16 2.41
CA TYR A 21 -17.20 10.89 3.66
C TYR A 21 -16.77 12.36 3.53
N SER A 22 -15.66 12.63 2.83
CA SER A 22 -15.19 14.00 2.57
C SER A 22 -16.17 14.78 1.69
N TRP A 23 -16.82 14.11 0.74
CA TRP A 23 -17.84 14.72 -0.12
C TRP A 23 -19.12 15.11 0.64
N VAL A 24 -19.50 14.33 1.66
CA VAL A 24 -20.74 14.56 2.42
C VAL A 24 -20.55 15.55 3.58
N LEU A 25 -19.39 15.59 4.24
CA LEU A 25 -19.29 16.25 5.57
C LEU A 25 -18.55 17.58 5.64
N GLY A 26 -17.64 17.90 4.73
CA GLY A 26 -16.86 19.15 4.81
C GLY A 26 -15.93 19.28 6.04
N ARG A 27 -15.02 20.26 6.02
CA ARG A 27 -13.83 20.41 6.90
C ARG A 27 -14.11 20.47 8.43
N ARG A 28 -13.28 19.78 9.24
CA ARG A 28 -13.17 19.96 10.72
C ARG A 28 -11.77 19.67 11.32
N THR A 29 -11.57 20.20 12.53
CA THR A 29 -10.33 20.44 13.32
C THR A 29 -9.91 19.31 14.29
N GLU A 30 -8.60 19.22 14.59
CA GLU A 30 -7.83 18.11 15.21
C GLU A 30 -7.73 18.07 16.76
N ARG A 31 -7.82 16.88 17.40
CA ARG A 31 -6.99 16.44 18.56
C ARG A 31 -7.30 15.01 19.08
N GLU A 32 -6.24 14.32 19.54
CA GLU A 32 -6.16 13.14 20.45
C GLU A 32 -5.67 11.78 19.87
N LEU A 33 -4.36 11.48 20.01
CA LEU A 33 -3.77 10.14 19.79
C LEU A 33 -2.50 9.92 20.65
N LEU A 34 -2.60 9.44 21.90
CA LEU A 34 -1.42 9.08 22.71
C LEU A 34 -1.68 7.99 23.78
N ASN A 35 -1.64 6.69 23.42
CA ASN A 35 -1.00 5.63 24.24
C ASN A 35 -1.05 4.24 23.58
N PHE A 36 0.09 3.59 23.38
CA PHE A 36 0.16 2.15 23.08
C PHE A 36 1.10 1.45 24.07
N ARG A 37 0.55 0.56 24.92
CA ARG A 37 1.30 -0.38 25.76
C ARG A 37 0.86 -1.80 25.42
N PRO A 38 1.71 -2.64 24.79
CA PRO A 38 1.34 -4.02 24.50
C PRO A 38 1.33 -4.86 25.79
N HIS A 39 0.26 -5.64 25.97
CA HIS A 39 0.02 -6.44 27.17
C HIS A 39 0.77 -7.78 27.19
N ASN A 40 1.36 -8.21 26.06
CA ASN A 40 2.07 -9.49 25.96
C ASN A 40 3.17 -9.48 24.88
N VAL A 41 4.42 -9.27 25.30
CA VAL A 41 5.62 -9.27 24.44
C VAL A 41 5.97 -10.66 23.90
N SER A 42 5.55 -11.73 24.59
CA SER A 42 5.81 -13.12 24.18
C SER A 42 4.93 -13.56 23.01
N LEU A 43 3.71 -13.04 22.91
CA LEU A 43 2.84 -13.25 21.74
C LEU A 43 3.38 -12.51 20.49
N VAL A 44 4.01 -11.34 20.69
CA VAL A 44 4.74 -10.62 19.63
C VAL A 44 5.94 -11.44 19.15
N GLY A 45 6.65 -12.12 20.06
CA GLY A 45 7.78 -13.01 19.75
C GLY A 45 7.40 -14.40 19.20
N LEU A 46 6.16 -14.86 19.40
CA LEU A 46 5.63 -16.08 18.76
C LEU A 46 5.09 -15.79 17.35
N GLY A 47 4.73 -14.53 17.07
CA GLY A 47 4.31 -14.07 15.73
C GLY A 47 5.47 -13.86 14.74
N THR A 48 6.73 -13.99 15.17
CA THR A 48 7.91 -13.83 14.32
C THR A 48 8.23 -15.11 13.53
N ASN A 49 7.29 -15.56 12.70
CA ASN A 49 7.64 -16.48 11.62
C ASN A 49 8.52 -15.77 10.58
N LEU A 50 9.30 -16.52 9.79
CA LEU A 50 10.21 -15.94 8.78
C LEU A 50 9.46 -15.07 7.76
N ARG A 51 8.17 -15.37 7.55
CA ARG A 51 7.24 -14.56 6.75
C ARG A 51 6.94 -13.18 7.36
N ALA A 52 6.83 -13.05 8.68
CA ALA A 52 6.68 -11.75 9.34
C ALA A 52 7.95 -10.90 9.21
N VAL A 53 9.14 -11.52 9.30
CA VAL A 53 10.41 -10.83 9.06
C VAL A 53 10.48 -10.33 7.62
N LEU A 54 10.11 -11.16 6.65
CA LEU A 54 10.00 -10.78 5.24
C LEU A 54 9.02 -9.61 5.05
N ALA A 55 7.86 -9.64 5.70
CA ALA A 55 6.86 -8.58 5.60
C ALA A 55 7.40 -7.24 6.10
N VAL A 56 8.02 -7.20 7.29
CA VAL A 56 8.66 -5.99 7.82
C VAL A 56 9.74 -5.50 6.87
N TRP A 57 10.60 -6.41 6.40
CA TRP A 57 11.70 -6.06 5.51
C TRP A 57 11.23 -5.57 4.14
N ASN A 58 10.10 -6.05 3.62
CA ASN A 58 9.51 -5.56 2.37
C ASN A 58 8.85 -4.19 2.51
N SER A 59 8.32 -3.86 3.68
CA SER A 59 7.70 -2.56 3.91
C SER A 59 8.70 -1.41 3.88
N MET A 60 9.96 -1.64 4.28
CA MET A 60 10.97 -0.57 4.33
C MET A 60 11.39 -0.06 2.92
N PRO A 61 11.73 -0.92 1.94
CA PRO A 61 12.00 -0.48 0.57
C PRO A 61 10.77 0.08 -0.12
N ALA A 62 9.58 -0.50 0.08
CA ALA A 62 8.36 0.05 -0.49
C ALA A 62 8.13 1.51 -0.04
N ALA A 63 8.31 1.77 1.26
CA ALA A 63 8.24 3.11 1.83
C ALA A 63 9.35 4.05 1.29
N ALA A 64 10.60 3.60 1.33
CA ALA A 64 11.75 4.42 0.93
C ALA A 64 11.70 4.79 -0.56
N PHE A 65 11.44 3.83 -1.45
CA PHE A 65 11.38 4.07 -2.88
C PHE A 65 10.14 4.88 -3.29
N GLY A 66 9.02 4.71 -2.57
CA GLY A 66 7.83 5.56 -2.72
C GLY A 66 8.08 7.02 -2.38
N GLY A 67 8.78 7.30 -1.27
CA GLY A 67 9.18 8.67 -0.89
C GLY A 67 10.18 9.28 -1.87
N ILE A 68 11.20 8.52 -2.27
CA ILE A 68 12.25 8.97 -3.20
C ILE A 68 11.65 9.35 -4.56
N ILE A 69 10.82 8.49 -5.16
CA ILE A 69 10.26 8.77 -6.48
C ILE A 69 9.37 10.01 -6.46
N TRP A 70 8.59 10.20 -5.39
CA TRP A 70 7.73 11.36 -5.25
C TRP A 70 8.55 12.65 -5.14
N CYS A 71 9.60 12.66 -4.31
CA CYS A 71 10.52 13.79 -4.24
C CYS A 71 11.15 14.12 -5.60
N PHE A 72 11.55 13.11 -6.38
CA PHE A 72 12.10 13.32 -7.71
C PHE A 72 11.07 13.91 -8.68
N LEU A 73 9.82 13.46 -8.62
CA LEU A 73 8.73 13.99 -9.44
C LEU A 73 8.37 15.43 -9.09
N ASP A 74 8.33 15.77 -7.81
CA ASP A 74 8.12 17.15 -7.35
C ASP A 74 9.30 18.04 -7.72
N TYR A 75 10.53 17.54 -7.56
CA TYR A 75 11.74 18.26 -7.96
C TYR A 75 11.77 18.58 -9.46
N ARG A 76 11.20 17.71 -10.31
CA ARG A 76 11.09 17.96 -11.76
C ARG A 76 10.28 19.22 -12.07
N VAL A 77 9.25 19.52 -11.28
CA VAL A 77 8.32 20.63 -11.53
C VAL A 77 8.74 21.88 -10.75
N GLU A 78 8.99 21.74 -9.45
CA GLU A 78 9.22 22.86 -8.54
C GLU A 78 10.70 23.21 -8.36
N ARG A 79 11.61 22.33 -8.83
CA ARG A 79 13.08 22.44 -8.65
C ARG A 79 13.53 22.54 -7.18
N LYS A 80 12.67 22.08 -6.26
CA LYS A 80 12.90 22.02 -4.82
C LYS A 80 12.51 20.64 -4.31
N LEU A 81 13.21 20.15 -3.28
CA LEU A 81 12.87 18.89 -2.62
C LEU A 81 11.80 19.18 -1.56
N SER A 82 10.61 18.61 -1.76
CA SER A 82 9.48 18.75 -0.83
C SER A 82 9.54 17.67 0.24
N MET A 83 9.58 18.10 1.52
CA MET A 83 9.45 17.18 2.66
C MET A 83 8.04 16.58 2.74
N VAL A 84 7.02 17.37 2.36
CA VAL A 84 5.63 16.90 2.30
C VAL A 84 5.50 15.82 1.22
N GLY A 85 6.11 16.03 0.04
CA GLY A 85 6.14 15.04 -1.02
C GLY A 85 6.87 13.75 -0.62
N PHE A 86 7.96 13.86 0.15
CA PHE A 86 8.64 12.69 0.72
C PHE A 86 7.70 11.88 1.62
N CYS A 87 7.02 12.55 2.55
CA CYS A 87 6.08 11.91 3.47
C CYS A 87 4.90 11.27 2.73
N SER A 88 4.26 11.99 1.80
CA SER A 88 3.18 11.47 0.95
C SER A 88 3.61 10.23 0.16
N GLY A 89 4.77 10.27 -0.49
CA GLY A 89 5.29 9.12 -1.20
C GLY A 89 5.63 7.93 -0.29
N THR A 90 6.13 8.21 0.91
CA THR A 90 6.42 7.17 1.92
C THR A 90 5.13 6.49 2.39
N ILE A 91 4.06 7.25 2.64
CA ILE A 91 2.75 6.73 3.02
C ILE A 91 2.16 5.92 1.87
N ALA A 92 2.15 6.43 0.64
CA ALA A 92 1.66 5.71 -0.53
C ALA A 92 2.41 4.37 -0.74
N GLY A 93 3.72 4.35 -0.52
CA GLY A 93 4.53 3.13 -0.56
C GLY A 93 4.19 2.13 0.56
N LEU A 94 3.91 2.60 1.77
CA LEU A 94 3.46 1.77 2.89
C LEU A 94 2.07 1.17 2.65
N VAL A 95 1.14 1.96 2.11
CA VAL A 95 -0.19 1.50 1.70
C VAL A 95 -0.05 0.33 0.70
N ALA A 96 0.77 0.50 -0.34
CA ALA A 96 1.04 -0.59 -1.29
C ALA A 96 1.71 -1.83 -0.67
N ALA A 97 2.45 -1.66 0.43
CA ALA A 97 3.07 -2.75 1.18
C ALA A 97 2.04 -3.58 1.96
N THR A 98 0.88 -3.04 2.31
CA THR A 98 -0.18 -3.74 3.05
C THR A 98 -0.66 -5.02 2.36
N PRO A 99 -1.00 -5.02 1.05
CA PRO A 99 -1.33 -6.26 0.34
C PRO A 99 -0.12 -7.09 -0.11
N THR A 100 1.11 -6.54 -0.15
CA THR A 100 2.25 -7.18 -0.84
C THR A 100 3.34 -7.70 0.08
N SER A 101 3.55 -7.09 1.25
CA SER A 101 4.71 -7.29 2.13
C SER A 101 5.00 -8.76 2.47
N GLY A 102 3.98 -9.55 2.78
CA GLY A 102 4.13 -10.97 3.14
C GLY A 102 4.13 -11.96 1.96
N TYR A 103 4.19 -11.47 0.71
CA TYR A 103 3.92 -12.27 -0.49
C TYR A 103 4.93 -12.08 -1.63
N VAL A 104 5.55 -10.90 -1.73
CA VAL A 104 6.43 -10.53 -2.85
C VAL A 104 7.91 -10.64 -2.47
N PRO A 105 8.83 -10.86 -3.43
CA PRO A 105 10.26 -10.79 -3.17
C PRO A 105 10.75 -9.35 -2.95
N LEU A 106 11.92 -9.21 -2.32
CA LEU A 106 12.46 -7.92 -1.90
C LEU A 106 12.70 -6.91 -3.04
N TRP A 107 13.11 -7.38 -4.21
CA TRP A 107 13.29 -6.50 -5.36
C TRP A 107 11.94 -5.98 -5.88
N ALA A 108 10.87 -6.77 -5.75
CA ALA A 108 9.54 -6.38 -6.21
C ALA A 108 8.90 -5.34 -5.28
N SER A 109 9.21 -5.34 -3.99
CA SER A 109 8.70 -4.31 -3.05
C SER A 109 9.24 -2.91 -3.38
N ALA A 110 10.50 -2.80 -3.79
CA ALA A 110 11.07 -1.53 -4.27
C ALA A 110 10.38 -1.02 -5.55
N ILE A 111 10.05 -1.93 -6.48
CA ILE A 111 9.31 -1.59 -7.71
C ILE A 111 7.89 -1.15 -7.37
N THR A 112 7.21 -1.87 -6.49
CA THR A 112 5.86 -1.52 -6.00
C THR A 112 5.84 -0.12 -5.39
N GLY A 113 6.77 0.19 -4.49
CA GLY A 113 6.90 1.53 -3.91
C GLY A 113 7.12 2.61 -4.97
N THR A 114 8.00 2.35 -5.93
CA THR A 114 8.28 3.30 -7.03
C THR A 114 7.05 3.57 -7.91
N ILE A 115 6.33 2.52 -8.31
CA ILE A 115 5.15 2.65 -9.18
C ILE A 115 4.04 3.39 -8.45
N VAL A 116 3.76 3.01 -7.21
CA VAL A 116 2.69 3.63 -6.42
C VAL A 116 3.02 5.07 -6.08
N GLY A 117 4.23 5.38 -5.63
CA GLY A 117 4.65 6.76 -5.36
C GLY A 117 4.52 7.63 -6.61
N ALA A 118 4.86 7.11 -7.80
CA ALA A 118 4.70 7.85 -9.04
C ALA A 118 3.23 8.08 -9.42
N VAL A 119 2.40 7.04 -9.39
CA VAL A 119 1.00 7.15 -9.78
C VAL A 119 0.21 8.02 -8.79
N SER A 120 0.45 7.87 -7.49
CA SER A 120 -0.19 8.68 -6.45
C SER A 120 0.20 10.17 -6.56
N ASN A 121 1.45 10.51 -6.96
CA ASN A 121 1.85 11.90 -7.24
C ASN A 121 1.01 12.54 -8.36
N TYR A 122 0.65 11.78 -9.39
CA TYR A 122 -0.22 12.28 -10.46
C TYR A 122 -1.69 12.27 -10.06
N ALA A 123 -2.13 11.29 -9.27
CA ALA A 123 -3.51 11.18 -8.80
C ALA A 123 -3.92 12.37 -7.91
N THR A 124 -3.03 12.86 -7.04
CA THR A 124 -3.29 14.07 -6.23
C THR A 124 -3.49 15.32 -7.09
N LYS A 125 -2.95 15.36 -8.31
CA LYS A 125 -3.18 16.47 -9.27
C LYS A 125 -4.57 16.43 -9.92
N LEU A 126 -5.31 15.31 -9.80
CA LEU A 126 -6.67 15.21 -10.31
C LEU A 126 -7.64 16.15 -9.59
N LYS A 127 -7.35 16.53 -8.33
CA LYS A 127 -8.16 17.48 -7.56
C LYS A 127 -8.29 18.85 -8.22
N PHE A 128 -7.25 19.30 -8.94
CA PHE A 128 -7.29 20.57 -9.67
C PHE A 128 -8.29 20.56 -10.82
N TYR A 129 -8.53 19.39 -11.43
CA TYR A 129 -9.52 19.22 -12.49
C TYR A 129 -10.94 19.08 -11.92
N LEU A 130 -11.08 18.39 -10.79
CA LEU A 130 -12.38 18.13 -10.16
C LEU A 130 -12.87 19.27 -9.24
N ARG A 131 -12.01 20.23 -8.89
CA ARG A 131 -12.29 21.33 -7.94
C ARG A 131 -12.80 20.83 -6.57
N ILE A 132 -12.29 19.68 -6.13
CA ILE A 132 -12.58 19.05 -4.82
C ILE A 132 -11.39 19.32 -3.88
N ASP A 133 -11.68 19.53 -2.59
CA ASP A 133 -10.78 20.02 -1.53
C ASP A 133 -9.59 19.07 -1.18
N ASP A 134 -8.65 19.53 -0.35
CA ASP A 134 -7.43 18.82 0.12
C ASP A 134 -7.70 17.47 0.82
N ALA A 135 -8.96 17.20 1.21
CA ALA A 135 -9.37 15.90 1.74
C ALA A 135 -9.24 14.75 0.70
N LEU A 136 -9.04 15.07 -0.57
CA LEU A 136 -8.80 14.08 -1.62
C LEU A 136 -7.36 13.54 -1.62
N ASP A 137 -6.39 14.23 -1.00
CA ASP A 137 -4.98 13.80 -1.05
C ASP A 137 -4.76 12.45 -0.34
N PRO A 138 -5.20 12.25 0.93
CA PRO A 138 -5.06 10.94 1.58
C PRO A 138 -5.92 9.87 0.92
N GLY A 139 -7.13 10.23 0.46
CA GLY A 139 -8.04 9.29 -0.21
C GLY A 139 -7.47 8.78 -1.54
N ALA A 140 -6.83 9.66 -2.32
CA ALA A 140 -6.18 9.30 -3.58
C ALA A 140 -4.96 8.42 -3.33
N GLU A 141 -4.12 8.74 -2.35
CA GLU A 141 -2.95 7.93 -1.98
C GLU A 141 -3.36 6.52 -1.52
N HIS A 142 -4.38 6.43 -0.66
CA HIS A 142 -4.88 5.16 -0.14
C HIS A 142 -5.58 4.32 -1.21
N ALA A 143 -6.44 4.92 -2.03
CA ALA A 143 -7.15 4.22 -3.10
C ALA A 143 -6.18 3.73 -4.18
N MET A 144 -5.28 4.59 -4.68
CA MET A 144 -4.31 4.19 -5.70
C MET A 144 -3.29 3.20 -5.15
N GLY A 145 -2.83 3.38 -3.91
CA GLY A 145 -1.93 2.43 -3.26
C GLY A 145 -2.55 1.05 -3.05
N GLY A 146 -3.81 0.99 -2.60
CA GLY A 146 -4.53 -0.26 -2.42
C GLY A 146 -4.80 -0.99 -3.74
N ILE A 147 -5.28 -0.26 -4.77
CA ILE A 147 -5.56 -0.81 -6.10
C ILE A 147 -4.29 -1.37 -6.74
N ILE A 148 -3.25 -0.54 -6.85
CA ILE A 148 -2.01 -0.94 -7.50
C ILE A 148 -1.28 -2.00 -6.67
N GLY A 149 -1.29 -1.88 -5.35
CA GLY A 149 -0.73 -2.88 -4.45
C GLY A 149 -1.35 -4.26 -4.64
N LEU A 150 -2.68 -4.35 -4.75
CA LEU A 150 -3.37 -5.62 -5.00
C LEU A 150 -3.08 -6.20 -6.40
N LEU A 151 -3.02 -5.34 -7.42
CA LEU A 151 -2.66 -5.77 -8.77
C LEU A 151 -1.22 -6.29 -8.84
N LEU A 152 -0.27 -5.55 -8.26
CA LEU A 152 1.14 -5.96 -8.19
C LEU A 152 1.35 -7.20 -7.32
N ASN A 153 0.54 -7.39 -6.27
CA ASN A 153 0.51 -8.66 -5.53
C ASN A 153 0.11 -9.83 -6.44
N GLY A 154 -0.88 -9.64 -7.31
CA GLY A 154 -1.28 -10.65 -8.30
C GLY A 154 -0.17 -11.00 -9.31
N LEU A 155 0.72 -10.05 -9.60
CA LEU A 155 1.88 -10.27 -10.47
C LEU A 155 3.05 -10.93 -9.72
N PHE A 156 3.43 -10.38 -8.58
CA PHE A 156 4.69 -10.69 -7.90
C PHE A 156 4.57 -11.65 -6.71
N ALA A 157 3.38 -12.17 -6.38
CA ALA A 157 3.25 -13.12 -5.29
C ALA A 157 4.04 -14.42 -5.55
N ASP A 158 4.88 -14.80 -4.59
CA ASP A 158 5.66 -16.03 -4.63
C ASP A 158 5.15 -17.05 -3.59
N LYS A 159 4.79 -18.25 -4.06
CA LYS A 159 4.36 -19.38 -3.24
C LYS A 159 5.41 -19.80 -2.19
N ASN A 160 6.70 -19.71 -2.52
CA ASN A 160 7.79 -20.12 -1.63
C ASN A 160 7.92 -19.17 -0.44
N LEU A 161 7.65 -17.88 -0.65
CA LEU A 161 7.68 -16.87 0.40
C LEU A 161 6.50 -17.00 1.36
N VAL A 162 5.35 -17.43 0.84
CA VAL A 162 4.18 -17.68 1.68
C VAL A 162 4.35 -18.93 2.54
N ALA A 163 4.98 -19.97 1.99
CA ALA A 163 5.28 -21.20 2.70
C ALA A 163 6.28 -21.03 3.86
N LEU A 164 6.93 -19.87 4.01
CA LEU A 164 7.87 -19.57 5.11
C LEU A 164 7.21 -19.53 6.50
N ASP A 165 5.88 -19.51 6.57
CA ASP A 165 5.14 -19.64 7.83
C ASP A 165 4.87 -21.10 8.23
N GLY A 166 5.16 -22.07 7.36
CA GLY A 166 4.97 -23.51 7.60
C GLY A 166 3.52 -23.97 7.64
N VAL A 167 2.53 -23.10 7.38
CA VAL A 167 1.10 -23.39 7.53
C VAL A 167 0.29 -22.96 6.30
N SER A 168 0.66 -21.87 5.64
CA SER A 168 -0.05 -21.32 4.50
C SER A 168 0.49 -21.85 3.19
N ALA A 169 -0.40 -22.33 2.32
CA ALA A 169 -0.07 -22.70 0.95
C ALA A 169 -0.95 -21.90 -0.01
N VAL A 170 -0.32 -21.14 -0.91
CA VAL A 170 -1.00 -20.41 -1.99
C VAL A 170 -0.39 -20.78 -3.34
N PRO A 171 -1.19 -20.73 -4.42
CA PRO A 171 -0.69 -21.03 -5.77
C PRO A 171 0.32 -20.00 -6.31
N GLY A 172 0.42 -18.82 -5.70
CA GLY A 172 1.30 -17.73 -6.14
C GLY A 172 0.65 -16.85 -7.21
N GLY A 173 1.42 -15.89 -7.71
CA GLY A 173 1.05 -14.97 -8.80
C GLY A 173 1.65 -15.36 -10.14
N TRP A 174 1.82 -14.38 -11.01
CA TRP A 174 2.43 -14.56 -12.34
C TRP A 174 3.86 -15.11 -12.29
N LEU A 175 4.65 -14.74 -11.27
CA LEU A 175 5.99 -15.31 -11.04
C LEU A 175 5.99 -16.85 -10.95
N ASN A 176 4.86 -17.45 -10.56
CA ASN A 176 4.69 -18.90 -10.46
C ASN A 176 3.84 -19.50 -11.59
N HIS A 177 3.71 -18.80 -12.71
CA HIS A 177 2.85 -19.16 -13.84
C HIS A 177 1.35 -19.29 -13.48
N HIS A 178 0.92 -18.72 -12.35
CA HIS A 178 -0.49 -18.69 -11.94
C HIS A 178 -1.18 -17.42 -12.46
N TYR A 179 -1.38 -17.35 -13.78
CA TYR A 179 -1.94 -16.15 -14.44
C TYR A 179 -3.34 -15.78 -13.96
N ARG A 180 -4.06 -16.77 -13.42
CA ARG A 180 -5.38 -16.61 -12.83
C ARG A 180 -5.41 -15.61 -11.67
N GLN A 181 -4.29 -15.44 -10.96
CA GLN A 181 -4.25 -14.56 -9.82
C GLN A 181 -4.58 -13.11 -10.16
N LEU A 182 -4.14 -12.61 -11.31
CA LEU A 182 -4.30 -11.20 -11.66
C LEU A 182 -5.77 -10.81 -11.85
N TYR A 183 -6.58 -11.64 -12.51
CA TYR A 183 -8.01 -11.33 -12.69
C TYR A 183 -8.81 -11.49 -11.39
N VAL A 184 -8.37 -12.36 -10.48
CA VAL A 184 -8.96 -12.48 -9.14
C VAL A 184 -8.70 -11.21 -8.34
N GLN A 185 -7.48 -10.66 -8.41
CA GLN A 185 -7.17 -9.38 -7.75
C GLN A 185 -7.94 -8.23 -8.40
N LEU A 186 -8.08 -8.21 -9.73
CA LEU A 186 -8.88 -7.21 -10.42
C LEU A 186 -10.36 -7.29 -10.01
N ALA A 187 -10.93 -8.48 -9.93
CA ALA A 187 -12.29 -8.68 -9.45
C ALA A 187 -12.45 -8.22 -7.99
N CYS A 188 -11.45 -8.44 -7.14
CA CYS A 188 -11.44 -7.97 -5.76
C CYS A 188 -11.36 -6.44 -5.64
N VAL A 189 -10.74 -5.77 -6.61
CA VAL A 189 -10.69 -4.30 -6.67
C VAL A 189 -12.02 -3.71 -7.14
N CYS A 190 -12.73 -4.41 -8.04
CA CYS A 190 -14.00 -3.95 -8.61
C CYS A 190 -15.25 -4.34 -7.80
N ALA A 191 -15.11 -5.25 -6.84
CA ALA A 191 -16.20 -5.71 -5.96
C ALA A 191 -16.39 -4.78 -4.76
#